data_AF-A0A444UKN6-F1
#
_entry.id   AF-A0A444UKN6-F1
#
_cell.length_a   1.000
_cell.length_b   1.000
_cell.length_c   1.000
_cell.angle_alpha   90.00
_cell.angle_beta   90.00
_cell.angle_gamma   90.00
#
_symmetry.space_group_name_H-M   'P 1'
#
loop_
_entity.id
_entity.type
_entity.pdbx_description
1 polymer ?
#
loop_
_entity_poly.entity_id
_entity_poly.type
_entity_poly.pdbx_seq_one_letter_code
_entity_poly.pdbx_strand_id
1 'polypeptide(L)'
;MTLVTGGELLDRILERGMYTEKDASSVIGQVLDAVRYLHNMGIVHRDLKNLLYDTVFEDSKIVISDFGLSKMEDQGLLSTACGTPAYIAPELLEQKTYGKEVDCWAVGVIAYILLCGYPPFYDENDIELYRQIVKAEYEFDSPYWDDISESGELRRVSLEQ
;
A
#
# COMPACT_ATOMS: atom_id res chain seq x y z
N MET A 1 10.64 -21.14 5.91
CA MET A 1 9.64 -20.06 6.04
C MET A 1 9.60 -19.66 7.49
N THR A 2 9.87 -18.39 7.78
CA THR A 2 9.68 -17.81 9.11
C THR A 2 8.18 -17.81 9.39
N LEU A 3 7.75 -18.27 10.57
CA LEU A 3 6.35 -18.22 10.95
C LEU A 3 6.04 -16.77 11.34
N VAL A 4 5.36 -16.05 10.45
CA VAL A 4 4.90 -14.69 10.70
C VAL A 4 3.64 -14.78 11.55
N THR A 5 3.67 -14.18 12.75
CA THR A 5 2.61 -14.34 13.75
C THR A 5 1.89 -13.03 14.10
N GLY A 6 2.37 -11.89 13.59
CA GLY A 6 1.86 -10.57 13.94
C GLY A 6 0.61 -10.10 13.20
N GLY A 7 0.09 -10.90 12.26
CA GLY A 7 -1.11 -10.56 11.48
C GLY A 7 -0.88 -9.52 10.39
N GLU A 8 -1.96 -9.16 9.69
CA GLU A 8 -1.94 -8.18 8.60
C GLU A 8 -1.78 -6.75 9.11
N LEU A 9 -1.11 -5.92 8.32
CA LEU A 9 -0.83 -4.53 8.66
C LEU A 9 -2.12 -3.75 8.97
N LEU A 10 -3.11 -3.86 8.08
CA LEU A 10 -4.37 -3.11 8.19
C LEU A 10 -5.19 -3.59 9.39
N ASP A 11 -5.34 -4.90 9.58
CA ASP A 11 -6.07 -5.47 10.71
C ASP A 11 -5.51 -4.99 12.04
N ARG A 12 -4.19 -5.03 12.20
CA ARG A 12 -3.55 -4.62 13.45
C ARG A 12 -3.72 -3.14 13.75
N ILE A 13 -3.78 -2.32 12.71
CA ILE A 13 -3.96 -0.88 12.84
C ILE A 13 -5.41 -0.56 13.18
N LEU A 14 -6.38 -1.26 12.57
CA LEU A 14 -7.80 -1.19 12.92
C LEU A 14 -8.04 -1.61 14.38
N GLU A 15 -7.36 -2.66 14.85
CA GLU A 15 -7.44 -3.13 16.24
C GLU A 15 -6.82 -2.15 17.25
N ARG A 16 -5.92 -1.26 16.81
CA ARG A 16 -5.09 -0.47 17.73
C ARG A 16 -5.84 0.67 18.44
N GLY A 17 -7.07 1.00 18.03
CA GLY A 17 -7.98 1.96 18.67
C GLY A 17 -7.51 3.43 18.68
N MET A 18 -6.21 3.69 18.84
CA MET A 18 -5.57 4.99 18.66
C MET A 18 -4.42 4.84 17.66
N TYR A 19 -4.52 5.55 16.55
CA TYR A 19 -3.49 5.62 15.52
C TYR A 19 -3.20 7.08 15.18
N THR A 20 -1.95 7.43 14.94
CA THR A 20 -1.53 8.79 14.61
C THR A 20 -0.82 8.86 13.27
N GLU A 21 -0.77 10.04 12.66
CA GLU A 21 0.03 10.27 11.44
C GLU A 21 1.50 9.87 11.62
N LYS A 22 2.02 10.01 12.84
CA LYS A 22 3.40 9.61 13.16
C LYS A 22 3.58 8.10 13.08
N ASP A 23 2.57 7.34 13.54
CA ASP A 23 2.58 5.89 13.42
C ASP A 23 2.47 5.47 11.96
N ALA A 24 1.61 6.14 11.18
CA ALA A 24 1.51 5.97 9.72
C ALA A 24 2.84 6.23 9.01
N SER A 25 3.50 7.35 9.32
CA SER A 25 4.80 7.69 8.75
C SER A 25 5.87 6.65 9.10
N SER A 26 5.89 6.16 10.34
CA SER A 26 6.82 5.10 10.79
C SER A 26 6.61 3.78 10.03
N VAL A 27 5.34 3.38 9.86
CA VAL A 27 4.94 2.20 9.09
C VAL A 27 5.34 2.34 7.62
N ILE A 28 4.97 3.45 6.98
CA ILE A 28 5.31 3.72 5.58
C ILE A 28 6.82 3.79 5.37
N GLY A 29 7.58 4.36 6.32
CA GLY A 29 9.04 4.36 6.29
C GLY A 29 9.62 2.94 6.22
N GLN A 30 9.11 2.01 7.04
CA GLN A 30 9.54 0.61 7.01
C GLN A 30 9.16 -0.08 5.69
N VAL A 31 7.97 0.18 5.16
CA VAL A 31 7.52 -0.37 3.87
C VAL A 31 8.43 0.13 2.74
N LEU A 32 8.70 1.44 2.68
CA LEU A 32 9.60 2.05 1.70
C LEU A 32 11.01 1.47 1.78
N ASP A 33 11.54 1.23 2.99
CA ASP A 33 12.84 0.60 3.17
C ASP A 33 12.88 -0.83 2.62
N ALA A 34 11.82 -1.61 2.86
CA ALA A 34 11.69 -2.96 2.35
C ALA A 34 11.55 -2.99 0.81
N VAL A 35 10.74 -2.11 0.24
CA VAL A 35 10.57 -1.96 -1.22
C VAL A 35 11.88 -1.55 -1.88
N ARG A 36 12.57 -0.55 -1.30
CA ARG A 36 13.89 -0.11 -1.78
C ARG A 36 14.89 -1.25 -1.77
N TYR A 37 14.87 -2.12 -0.75
CA TYR A 37 15.71 -3.31 -0.71
C TYR A 37 15.41 -4.27 -1.87
N LEU A 38 14.14 -4.55 -2.15
CA LEU A 38 13.74 -5.40 -3.30
C LEU A 38 14.18 -4.79 -4.63
N HIS A 39 13.92 -3.50 -4.82
CA HIS A 39 14.28 -2.77 -6.03
C HIS A 39 15.78 -2.73 -6.29
N ASN A 40 16.60 -2.62 -5.23
CA ASN A 40 18.05 -2.70 -5.32
C ASN A 40 18.55 -4.09 -5.71
N MET A 41 17.77 -5.14 -5.40
CA MET A 41 18.03 -6.50 -5.87
C MET A 41 17.48 -6.77 -7.28
N GLY A 42 16.88 -5.76 -7.93
CA GLY A 42 16.23 -5.91 -9.23
C GLY A 42 14.93 -6.72 -9.16
N ILE A 43 14.30 -6.81 -7.99
CA ILE A 43 13.03 -7.52 -7.77
C ILE A 43 11.91 -6.48 -7.72
N VAL A 44 10.88 -6.68 -8.53
CA VAL A 44 9.62 -5.92 -8.45
C VAL A 44 8.56 -6.81 -7.82
N HIS A 45 7.86 -6.31 -6.78
CA HIS A 45 6.92 -7.11 -6.01
C HIS A 45 5.59 -7.33 -6.73
N ARG A 46 4.97 -6.25 -7.23
CA ARG A 46 3.68 -6.20 -7.96
C ARG A 46 2.40 -6.51 -7.20
N ASP A 47 2.48 -7.10 -6.01
CA ASP A 47 1.29 -7.33 -5.16
C ASP A 47 1.54 -6.89 -3.72
N LEU A 48 1.86 -5.61 -3.55
CA LEU A 48 2.29 -5.01 -2.28
C LEU A 48 1.13 -4.83 -1.27
N LYS A 49 0.14 -5.73 -1.29
CA LYS A 49 -0.95 -5.75 -0.31
C LYS A 49 -0.64 -6.62 0.90
N ASN A 50 0.23 -7.63 0.75
CA ASN A 50 0.47 -8.66 1.75
C ASN A 50 1.56 -8.23 2.76
N LEU A 51 1.34 -7.11 3.44
CA LEU A 51 2.20 -6.59 4.50
C LEU A 51 1.80 -7.20 5.84
N LEU A 52 2.73 -7.88 6.49
CA LEU A 52 2.50 -8.57 7.76
C LEU A 52 3.45 -8.06 8.85
N TYR A 53 3.05 -8.13 10.11
CA TYR A 53 3.97 -7.97 11.22
C TYR A 53 4.65 -9.29 11.56
N ASP A 54 5.98 -9.28 11.72
CA ASP A 54 6.79 -10.46 12.09
C ASP A 54 6.25 -11.15 13.35
N THR A 55 5.90 -10.36 14.36
CA THR A 55 5.44 -10.79 15.68
C THR A 55 4.25 -9.96 16.18
N VAL A 56 3.54 -10.47 17.18
CA VAL A 56 2.42 -9.77 17.84
C VAL A 56 2.86 -8.59 18.71
N PHE A 57 4.16 -8.38 18.91
CA PHE A 57 4.70 -7.32 19.77
C PHE A 57 4.65 -5.95 19.11
N GLU A 58 4.42 -4.92 19.91
CA GLU A 58 4.15 -3.55 19.45
C GLU A 58 5.30 -2.93 18.63
N ASP A 59 6.53 -3.37 18.89
CA ASP A 59 7.77 -3.01 18.20
C ASP A 59 8.09 -3.92 17.00
N SER A 60 7.16 -4.79 16.61
CA SER A 60 7.36 -5.72 15.51
C SER A 60 7.63 -5.00 14.19
N LYS A 61 8.56 -5.57 13.43
CA LYS A 61 8.89 -5.11 12.09
C LYS A 61 7.84 -5.54 11.07
N ILE A 62 7.71 -4.75 10.02
CA ILE A 62 6.90 -5.10 8.85
C ILE A 62 7.71 -6.03 7.94
N VAL A 63 7.05 -7.09 7.49
CA VAL A 63 7.58 -8.08 6.57
C VAL A 63 6.68 -8.07 5.35
N ILE A 64 7.28 -7.84 4.18
CA ILE A 64 6.59 -8.05 2.90
C ILE A 64 6.49 -9.56 2.69
N SER A 65 5.27 -10.04 2.51
CA SER A 65 4.99 -11.44 2.24
C SER A 65 4.40 -11.62 0.83
N ASP A 66 4.36 -12.86 0.38
CA ASP A 66 3.80 -13.26 -0.92
C ASP A 66 4.53 -12.70 -2.17
N PHE A 67 5.72 -13.25 -2.40
CA PHE A 67 6.50 -13.05 -3.62
C PHE A 67 5.98 -13.87 -4.82
N GLY A 68 4.77 -14.46 -4.75
CA GLY A 68 4.22 -15.35 -5.77
C GLY A 68 4.05 -14.70 -7.15
N LEU A 69 3.94 -13.36 -7.19
CA LEU A 69 3.83 -12.55 -8.42
C LEU A 69 5.09 -11.74 -8.73
N SER A 70 6.11 -11.81 -7.87
CA SER A 70 7.36 -11.07 -8.05
C SER A 70 8.14 -11.59 -9.25
N LYS A 71 8.83 -10.69 -9.96
CA LYS A 71 9.82 -11.07 -10.99
C LYS A 71 11.05 -10.20 -10.92
N MET A 72 12.14 -10.77 -11.44
CA MET A 72 13.38 -10.03 -11.64
C MET A 72 13.30 -9.18 -12.91
N GLU A 73 13.80 -7.96 -12.80
CA GLU A 73 13.86 -6.92 -13.85
C GLU A 73 14.52 -7.41 -15.15
N ASP A 74 15.44 -8.38 -15.06
CA ASP A 74 16.23 -8.91 -16.18
C ASP A 74 15.53 -10.01 -17.02
N GLN A 75 14.31 -10.44 -16.63
CA GLN A 75 13.55 -11.50 -17.35
C GLN A 75 12.55 -10.98 -18.39
N GLY A 76 12.76 -9.79 -18.92
CA GLY A 76 12.00 -9.26 -20.05
C GLY A 76 10.59 -8.77 -19.69
N LEU A 77 10.03 -7.97 -20.59
CA LEU A 77 8.84 -7.16 -20.44
C LEU A 77 7.63 -7.96 -19.91
N LEU A 78 6.98 -7.42 -18.89
CA LEU A 78 5.97 -8.11 -18.11
C LEU A 78 4.60 -7.60 -18.55
N SER A 79 3.77 -8.47 -19.13
CA SER A 79 2.49 -8.11 -19.76
C SER A 79 1.27 -8.75 -19.10
N THR A 80 1.42 -9.36 -17.92
CA THR A 80 0.33 -10.05 -17.23
C THR A 80 -0.28 -9.16 -16.15
N ALA A 81 -1.57 -8.86 -16.26
CA ALA A 81 -2.36 -8.18 -15.22
C ALA A 81 -2.62 -9.17 -14.07
N CYS A 82 -1.98 -8.98 -12.92
CA CYS A 82 -2.21 -9.74 -11.69
C CYS A 82 -2.15 -8.75 -10.51
N GLY A 83 -3.16 -8.74 -9.63
CA GLY A 83 -3.26 -7.87 -8.45
C GLY A 83 -4.71 -7.67 -7.98
N THR A 84 -4.90 -7.11 -6.78
CA THR A 84 -6.23 -6.65 -6.31
C THR A 84 -6.54 -5.27 -6.93
N PRO A 85 -7.67 -5.06 -7.64
CA PRO A 85 -7.94 -3.89 -8.47
C PRO A 85 -7.62 -2.53 -7.83
N ALA A 86 -7.95 -2.35 -6.55
CA ALA A 86 -7.76 -1.09 -5.83
C ALA A 86 -6.29 -0.65 -5.63
N TYR A 87 -5.32 -1.58 -5.76
CA TYR A 87 -3.89 -1.29 -5.57
C TYR A 87 -3.11 -1.30 -6.88
N ILE A 88 -3.78 -1.55 -8.01
CA ILE A 88 -3.14 -1.68 -9.32
C ILE A 88 -2.78 -0.28 -9.84
N ALA A 89 -1.54 -0.14 -10.31
CA ALA A 89 -1.07 1.09 -10.93
C ALA A 89 -1.68 1.28 -12.34
N PRO A 90 -1.91 2.52 -12.79
CA PRO A 90 -2.57 2.80 -14.08
C PRO A 90 -1.82 2.17 -15.27
N GLU A 91 -0.48 2.10 -15.23
CA GLU A 91 0.34 1.51 -16.27
C GLU A 91 0.16 -0.01 -16.43
N LEU A 92 -0.23 -0.72 -15.36
CA LEU A 92 -0.59 -2.14 -15.40
C LEU A 92 -1.92 -2.34 -16.14
N LEU A 93 -2.87 -1.42 -15.97
CA LEU A 93 -4.16 -1.43 -16.68
C LEU A 93 -4.02 -1.04 -18.15
N GLU A 94 -3.15 -0.07 -18.43
CA GLU A 94 -2.85 0.37 -19.80
C GLU A 94 -1.93 -0.60 -20.58
N GLN A 95 -1.55 -1.73 -19.97
CA GLN A 95 -0.61 -2.72 -20.54
C GLN A 95 0.70 -2.09 -21.03
N LYS A 96 1.11 -0.98 -20.40
CA LYS A 96 2.38 -0.32 -20.70
C LYS A 96 3.52 -1.07 -20.04
N THR A 97 4.74 -0.82 -20.49
CA THR A 97 5.93 -1.24 -19.74
C THR A 97 5.89 -0.63 -18.36
N TYR A 98 5.87 -1.49 -17.35
CA TYR A 98 5.89 -1.11 -15.95
C TYR A 98 7.15 -1.66 -15.28
N GLY A 99 7.67 -0.92 -14.31
CA GLY A 99 8.92 -1.24 -13.62
C GLY A 99 8.73 -1.23 -12.11
N LYS A 100 9.65 -0.60 -11.40
CA LYS A 100 9.67 -0.44 -9.94
C LYS A 100 8.58 0.52 -9.45
N GLU A 101 8.07 1.36 -10.35
CA GLU A 101 7.10 2.43 -10.08
C GLU A 101 5.75 1.90 -9.61
N VAL A 102 5.37 0.68 -10.00
CA VAL A 102 4.11 0.05 -9.57
C VAL A 102 4.07 -0.19 -8.06
N ASP A 103 5.23 -0.52 -7.47
CA ASP A 103 5.34 -0.72 -6.03
C ASP A 103 5.23 0.63 -5.29
N CYS A 104 5.73 1.72 -5.89
CA CYS A 104 5.56 3.07 -5.36
C CYS A 104 4.10 3.53 -5.38
N TRP A 105 3.34 3.19 -6.43
CA TRP A 105 1.89 3.44 -6.48
C TRP A 105 1.17 2.71 -5.35
N ALA A 106 1.44 1.41 -5.17
CA ALA A 106 0.84 0.61 -4.11
C ALA A 106 1.16 1.18 -2.72
N VAL A 107 2.39 1.65 -2.48
CA VAL A 107 2.76 2.34 -1.22
C VAL A 107 1.93 3.62 -1.03
N GLY A 108 1.66 4.38 -2.08
CA GLY A 108 0.79 5.56 -2.01
C GLY A 108 -0.65 5.21 -1.62
N VAL A 109 -1.22 4.15 -2.21
CA VAL A 109 -2.55 3.64 -1.86
C VAL A 109 -2.60 3.20 -0.39
N ILE A 110 -1.58 2.49 0.08
CA ILE A 110 -1.47 2.07 1.48
C ILE A 110 -1.36 3.29 2.40
N ALA A 111 -0.52 4.27 2.07
CA ALA A 111 -0.40 5.49 2.86
C ALA A 111 -1.72 6.24 2.97
N TYR A 112 -2.49 6.33 1.88
CA TYR A 112 -3.81 6.93 1.88
C TYR A 112 -4.75 6.19 2.86
N ILE A 113 -4.86 4.87 2.75
CA ILE A 113 -5.68 4.03 3.64
C ILE A 113 -5.24 4.18 5.10
N LEU A 114 -3.93 4.24 5.37
CA LEU A 114 -3.42 4.41 6.73
C LEU A 114 -3.76 5.76 7.35
N LEU A 115 -4.03 6.79 6.54
CA LEU A 115 -4.31 8.13 7.01
C LEU A 115 -5.80 8.40 7.18
N CYS A 116 -6.67 7.85 6.33
CA CYS A 116 -8.11 8.13 6.36
C CYS A 116 -9.01 6.91 6.58
N GLY A 117 -8.45 5.70 6.53
CA GLY A 117 -9.17 4.44 6.79
C GLY A 117 -9.95 3.87 5.60
N TYR A 118 -9.89 4.48 4.43
CA TYR A 118 -10.58 4.00 3.22
C TYR A 118 -9.67 4.05 1.99
N PRO A 119 -9.91 3.21 0.97
CA PRO A 119 -9.11 3.22 -0.26
C PRO A 119 -9.38 4.49 -1.10
N PRO A 120 -8.35 5.06 -1.75
CA PRO A 120 -8.50 6.25 -2.59
C PRO A 120 -9.34 6.00 -3.85
N PHE A 121 -9.41 4.74 -4.30
CA PHE A 121 -10.18 4.33 -5.48
C PHE A 121 -11.11 3.20 -5.07
N TYR A 122 -12.41 3.42 -5.22
CA TYR A 122 -13.44 2.42 -4.95
C TYR A 122 -14.68 2.74 -5.78
N ASP A 123 -15.17 1.73 -6.49
CA ASP A 123 -16.46 1.78 -7.18
C ASP A 123 -17.04 0.37 -7.22
N GLU A 124 -18.37 0.24 -7.21
CA GLU A 124 -19.04 -1.06 -7.38
C GLU A 124 -18.86 -1.60 -8.81
N ASN A 125 -18.58 -0.72 -9.77
CA ASN A 125 -18.32 -1.06 -11.15
C ASN A 125 -16.81 -1.04 -11.42
N ASP A 126 -16.24 -2.21 -11.70
CA ASP A 126 -14.85 -2.37 -12.07
C ASP A 126 -14.40 -1.41 -13.19
N ILE A 127 -15.26 -1.13 -14.17
CA ILE A 127 -14.94 -0.22 -15.29
C ILE A 127 -14.71 1.21 -14.78
N GLU A 128 -15.53 1.65 -13.83
CA GLU A 128 -15.43 3.00 -13.27
C GLU A 128 -14.26 3.09 -12.30
N LEU A 129 -14.03 2.05 -11.49
CA LEU A 129 -12.82 1.92 -10.67
C LEU A 129 -11.54 2.02 -11.53
N TYR A 130 -11.47 1.29 -12.64
CA TYR A 130 -10.34 1.40 -13.56
C TYR A 130 -10.21 2.79 -14.18
N ARG A 131 -11.33 3.46 -14.47
CA ARG A 131 -11.32 4.84 -14.98
C ARG A 131 -10.72 5.79 -13.95
N GLN A 132 -11.11 5.68 -12.69
CA GLN A 132 -10.57 6.48 -11.59
C GLN A 132 -9.06 6.24 -11.43
N ILE A 133 -8.62 4.98 -11.41
CA ILE A 133 -7.20 4.62 -11.31
C ILE A 133 -6.39 5.20 -12.48
N VAL A 134 -6.84 4.98 -13.72
CA VAL A 134 -6.14 5.46 -14.94
C VAL A 134 -6.05 6.98 -14.98
N LYS A 135 -7.05 7.68 -14.46
CA LYS A 135 -7.06 9.15 -14.38
C LYS A 135 -6.39 9.70 -13.13
N ALA A 136 -6.00 8.83 -12.19
CA ALA A 136 -5.62 9.22 -10.84
C ALA A 136 -6.65 10.18 -10.20
N GLU A 137 -7.94 9.85 -10.37
CA GLU A 137 -9.07 10.59 -9.83
C GLU A 137 -9.33 10.12 -8.39
N TYR A 138 -8.65 10.77 -7.44
CA TYR A 138 -8.83 10.59 -6.00
C TYR A 138 -9.05 11.95 -5.35
N GLU A 139 -9.80 11.98 -4.25
CA GLU A 139 -10.11 13.20 -3.51
C GLU A 139 -9.66 13.06 -2.04
N PHE A 140 -9.49 14.19 -1.37
CA PHE A 140 -9.20 14.25 0.07
C PHE A 140 -10.45 14.74 0.78
N ASP A 141 -11.38 13.83 1.06
CA ASP A 141 -12.72 14.19 1.50
C ASP A 141 -12.74 14.76 2.93
N SER A 142 -13.42 15.89 3.09
CA SER A 142 -13.84 16.38 4.41
C SER A 142 -14.96 15.48 4.96
N PRO A 143 -14.98 15.17 6.28
CA PRO A 143 -14.09 15.67 7.32
C PRO A 143 -12.84 14.80 7.58
N TYR A 144 -12.68 13.67 6.88
CA TYR A 144 -11.64 12.69 7.17
C TYR A 144 -10.23 13.23 6.95
N TRP A 145 -10.07 14.13 5.97
CA TRP A 145 -8.81 14.78 5.66
C TRP A 145 -8.63 16.16 6.29
N ASP A 146 -9.66 16.72 6.93
CA ASP A 146 -9.59 18.06 7.55
C ASP A 146 -8.61 18.11 8.73
N ASP A 147 -8.52 17.00 9.44
CA ASP A 147 -7.59 16.82 10.55
C ASP A 147 -6.23 16.28 10.12
N ILE A 148 -6.03 15.95 8.83
CA ILE A 148 -4.75 15.48 8.32
C ILE A 148 -3.89 16.70 7.96
N SER A 149 -2.72 16.82 8.57
CA SER A 149 -1.86 17.99 8.33
C SER A 149 -1.17 17.92 6.95
N GLU A 150 -0.98 19.08 6.29
CA GLU A 150 -0.17 19.18 5.05
C GLU A 150 1.31 18.75 5.25
N SER A 151 1.76 18.53 6.50
CA SER A 151 3.18 18.37 6.86
C SER A 151 3.51 17.17 7.79
N GLY A 152 2.55 16.33 8.16
CA GLY A 152 2.78 15.18 9.04
C GLY A 152 2.86 15.50 10.55
N GLU A 153 2.31 16.62 11.00
CA GLU A 153 2.25 17.01 12.42
C GLU A 153 1.08 16.36 13.16
N LEU A 154 1.41 15.34 13.98
CA LEU A 154 0.73 14.87 15.20
C LEU A 154 -0.78 15.18 15.31
N ARG A 155 -1.61 14.51 14.51
CA ARG A 155 -3.06 14.44 14.71
C ARG A 155 -3.55 12.99 14.70
N ARG A 156 -4.68 12.76 15.39
CA ARG A 156 -5.30 11.44 15.52
C ARG A 156 -5.90 11.05 14.17
N VAL A 157 -5.58 9.84 13.73
CA VAL A 157 -6.20 9.22 12.56
C VAL A 157 -7.37 8.37 13.08
N SER A 158 -8.58 8.76 12.69
CA SER A 158 -9.80 8.02 13.04
C SER A 158 -10.00 6.89 12.03
N LEU A 159 -9.85 5.64 12.47
CA LEU A 159 -10.03 4.44 11.64
C LEU A 159 -11.31 3.67 11.98
N GLU A 160 -12.12 4.18 12.89
CA GLU A 160 -13.41 3.58 13.24
C GLU A 160 -14.47 4.01 12.22
N GLN A 161 -14.84 3.10 11.31
CA GLN A 161 -16.10 3.14 10.55
C GLN A 161 -16.90 1.86 10.79
#